data_AF-A0A2V9RIQ4-F1
#
_entry.id   AF-A0A2V9RIQ4-F1
#
_cell.length_a   1.000
_cell.length_b   1.000
_cell.length_c   1.000
_cell.angle_alpha   90.00
_cell.angle_beta   90.00
_cell.angle_gamma   90.00
#
_symmetry.space_group_name_H-M   'P 1'
#
loop_
_entity.id
_entity.type
_entity.pdbx_description
1 polymer ?
#
loop_
_entity_poly.entity_id
_entity_poly.type
_entity_poly.pdbx_seq_one_letter_code
_entity_poly.pdbx_strand_id
1 'polypeptide(L)'
;MLDDIALRIWRALLVTLMATVLSVGPSQSGTRTVASVENKPGRGSAPARKVQFETDVLPILKANCVQCHGTETKIKEMNLSTFEGVMKGSESGPVVIAGKSGESRLYKMVSERLMPPAGKIRLSEEQVGTIRAWIEAGAPSVSQSADVMSTAELTQHDIIPIILLRCTVCHGLRRQEGGLDLHTR
;
A
#
# COMPACT_ATOMS: atom_id res chain seq x y z
N MET A 1 15.26 58.21 -1.60
CA MET A 1 14.67 58.82 -0.39
C MET A 1 14.24 57.69 0.52
N LEU A 2 15.21 56.92 1.02
CA LEU A 2 15.85 57.08 2.34
C LEU A 2 15.50 55.82 3.15
N ASP A 3 16.02 54.70 2.63
CA ASP A 3 16.26 53.44 3.32
C ASP A 3 17.26 53.68 4.48
N ASP A 4 16.84 54.26 5.60
CA ASP A 4 17.77 54.48 6.73
C ASP A 4 17.07 54.76 8.09
N ILE A 5 15.78 54.43 8.22
CA ILE A 5 15.01 54.71 9.45
C ILE A 5 14.94 53.47 10.37
N ALA A 6 15.18 52.27 9.86
CA ALA A 6 14.89 51.02 10.58
C ALA A 6 16.05 50.46 11.44
N LEU A 7 17.28 51.02 11.39
CA LEU A 7 18.44 50.30 11.95
C LEU A 7 19.33 51.06 12.95
N ARG A 8 18.97 52.29 13.35
CA ARG A 8 19.90 53.16 14.11
C ARG A 8 19.43 53.69 15.47
N ILE A 9 18.24 53.30 15.96
CA ILE A 9 17.69 53.90 17.20
C ILE A 9 17.58 52.90 18.38
N TRP A 10 17.73 51.59 18.19
CA TRP A 10 17.50 50.62 19.28
C TRP A 10 18.73 49.91 19.85
N ARG A 11 19.92 50.49 19.65
CA ARG A 11 21.17 50.10 20.31
C ARG A 11 21.76 51.29 21.05
N ALA A 12 21.34 51.55 22.29
CA ALA A 12 22.15 52.15 23.36
C ALA A 12 21.29 52.50 24.59
N LEU A 13 21.90 52.42 25.78
CA LEU A 13 21.41 52.81 27.12
C LEU A 13 20.54 51.71 27.80
N LEU A 14 21.08 50.69 28.50
CA LEU A 14 22.18 50.60 29.49
C LEU A 14 21.83 51.28 30.84
N VAL A 15 21.93 50.49 31.94
CA VAL A 15 22.05 50.88 33.38
C VAL A 15 20.67 51.07 34.08
N THR A 16 20.26 50.48 35.24
CA THR A 16 20.84 49.90 36.48
C THR A 16 19.73 49.07 37.19
N LEU A 17 19.97 47.86 37.69
CA LEU A 17 20.33 47.51 39.09
C LEU A 17 19.19 47.66 40.12
N MET A 18 18.51 46.56 40.46
CA MET A 18 17.81 46.37 41.74
C MET A 18 17.76 44.87 42.07
N ALA A 19 18.36 44.52 43.20
CA ALA A 19 18.44 43.19 43.78
C ALA A 19 17.35 43.00 44.84
N THR A 20 16.65 41.86 44.83
CA THR A 20 15.90 41.27 45.97
C THR A 20 15.79 39.75 45.72
N VAL A 21 16.51 38.89 46.46
CA VAL A 21 16.16 38.28 47.76
C VAL A 21 15.16 37.10 47.65
N LEU A 22 15.72 35.91 47.89
CA LEU A 22 15.19 34.69 48.54
C LEU A 22 13.94 33.96 47.97
N SER A 23 14.18 32.78 47.41
CA SER A 23 13.60 31.53 47.96
C SER A 23 14.27 30.28 47.39
N VAL A 24 14.84 29.48 48.30
CA VAL A 24 15.43 28.16 48.08
C VAL A 24 14.35 27.09 48.29
N GLY A 25 14.29 26.13 47.35
CA GLY A 25 13.54 24.87 47.43
C GLY A 25 13.18 24.39 46.02
N PRO A 26 13.39 23.12 45.62
CA PRO A 26 12.81 21.92 46.26
C PRO A 26 13.84 20.79 46.52
N SER A 27 13.66 19.97 47.56
CA SER A 27 12.93 18.68 47.58
C SER A 27 13.58 17.56 46.75
N GLN A 28 13.94 16.52 47.49
CA GLN A 28 14.63 15.28 47.13
C GLN A 28 13.99 14.53 45.95
N SER A 29 14.78 13.78 45.17
CA SER A 29 14.46 12.40 44.73
C SER A 29 15.57 11.74 43.89
N GLY A 30 16.14 10.65 44.42
CA GLY A 30 16.36 9.40 43.69
C GLY A 30 17.49 9.32 42.66
N THR A 31 18.65 8.81 43.08
CA THR A 31 19.59 8.15 42.16
C THR A 31 18.97 6.86 41.65
N ARG A 32 18.45 6.87 40.42
CA ARG A 32 18.04 5.66 39.70
C ARG A 32 19.30 4.97 39.18
N THR A 33 19.66 3.85 39.79
CA THR A 33 20.62 2.88 39.26
C THR A 33 20.12 2.40 37.89
N VAL A 34 20.82 2.73 36.82
CA VAL A 34 20.62 2.11 35.51
C VAL A 34 21.35 0.77 35.52
N ALA A 35 20.61 -0.30 35.83
CA ALA A 35 21.06 -1.65 35.59
C ALA A 35 21.18 -1.88 34.08
N SER A 36 22.39 -2.22 33.65
CA SER A 36 22.79 -2.59 32.30
C SER A 36 21.85 -3.67 31.74
N VAL A 37 21.08 -3.33 30.71
CA VAL A 37 20.39 -4.32 29.88
C VAL A 37 21.44 -4.93 28.95
N GLU A 38 21.76 -6.18 29.21
CA GLU A 38 22.67 -6.99 28.41
C GLU A 38 22.12 -7.14 26.99
N ASN A 39 22.80 -6.53 26.03
CA ASN A 39 22.43 -6.54 24.62
C ASN A 39 22.80 -7.91 24.01
N LYS A 40 21.84 -8.83 23.98
CA LYS A 40 21.96 -10.11 23.27
C LYS A 40 21.73 -9.88 21.77
N PRO A 41 22.72 -10.09 20.88
CA PRO A 41 22.52 -9.89 19.46
C PRO A 41 21.50 -10.92 18.94
N GLY A 42 20.35 -10.40 18.56
CA GLY A 42 19.26 -11.14 17.93
C GLY A 42 19.68 -11.70 16.58
N ARG A 43 19.41 -12.99 16.41
CA ARG A 43 19.47 -13.83 15.21
C ARG A 43 19.19 -13.05 13.93
N GLY A 44 20.06 -13.20 12.93
CA GLY A 44 20.05 -12.47 11.66
C GLY A 44 18.68 -12.39 10.98
N SER A 45 18.35 -11.18 10.52
CA SER A 45 17.13 -10.87 9.79
C SER A 45 17.05 -11.72 8.53
N ALA A 46 16.03 -12.57 8.44
CA ALA A 46 15.53 -13.01 7.15
C ALA A 46 15.21 -11.76 6.29
N PRO A 47 15.37 -11.79 4.96
CA PRO A 47 14.98 -10.68 4.11
C PRO A 47 13.49 -10.38 4.35
N ALA A 48 13.18 -9.10 4.60
CA ALA A 48 11.81 -8.67 4.82
C ALA A 48 10.95 -9.09 3.63
N ARG A 49 9.91 -9.90 3.90
CA ARG A 49 8.93 -10.33 2.90
C ARG A 49 8.29 -9.09 2.26
N LYS A 50 8.21 -9.05 0.93
CA LYS A 50 7.52 -7.99 0.20
C LYS A 50 6.02 -8.04 0.51
N VAL A 51 5.42 -6.86 0.72
CA VAL A 51 3.97 -6.70 0.95
C VAL A 51 3.22 -7.04 -0.33
N GLN A 52 2.24 -7.95 -0.26
CA GLN A 52 1.43 -8.40 -1.39
C GLN A 52 -0.03 -7.96 -1.25
N PHE A 53 -0.69 -7.69 -2.37
CA PHE A 53 -2.09 -7.26 -2.37
C PHE A 53 -3.00 -8.24 -1.64
N GLU A 54 -3.00 -9.52 -2.03
CA GLU A 54 -3.98 -10.50 -1.58
C GLU A 54 -3.84 -10.83 -0.08
N THR A 55 -2.61 -10.86 0.43
CA THR A 55 -2.35 -11.29 1.81
C THR A 55 -2.32 -10.15 2.80
N ASP A 56 -1.87 -8.96 2.39
CA ASP A 56 -1.57 -7.88 3.33
C ASP A 56 -2.52 -6.69 3.17
N VAL A 57 -2.91 -6.34 1.94
CA VAL A 57 -3.74 -5.15 1.66
C VAL A 57 -5.22 -5.49 1.59
N LEU A 58 -5.58 -6.54 0.87
CA LEU A 58 -6.97 -6.93 0.65
C LEU A 58 -7.75 -7.17 1.95
N PRO A 59 -7.19 -7.80 3.01
CA PRO A 59 -7.90 -7.91 4.29
C PRO A 59 -8.27 -6.55 4.90
N ILE A 60 -7.38 -5.56 4.78
CA ILE A 60 -7.62 -4.19 5.26
C ILE A 60 -8.77 -3.56 4.47
N LEU A 61 -8.75 -3.68 3.14
CA LEU A 61 -9.79 -3.12 2.27
C LEU A 61 -11.15 -3.80 2.48
N LYS A 62 -11.17 -5.13 2.64
CA LYS A 62 -12.40 -5.88 2.91
C LYS A 62 -13.04 -5.46 4.23
N ALA A 63 -12.25 -5.27 5.27
CA ALA A 63 -12.76 -4.88 6.59
C ALA A 63 -13.29 -3.44 6.63
N ASN A 64 -12.68 -2.52 5.87
CA ASN A 64 -12.89 -1.09 6.07
C ASN A 64 -13.56 -0.36 4.89
N CYS A 65 -13.56 -0.94 3.68
CA CYS A 65 -13.89 -0.21 2.45
C CYS A 65 -14.96 -0.89 1.60
N VAL A 66 -14.93 -2.22 1.49
CA VAL A 66 -15.74 -2.98 0.52
C VAL A 66 -17.25 -2.85 0.76
N GLN A 67 -17.70 -2.52 1.97
CA GLN A 67 -19.12 -2.27 2.24
C GLN A 67 -19.70 -1.15 1.35
N CYS A 68 -18.89 -0.16 0.98
CA CYS A 68 -19.31 1.00 0.18
C CYS A 68 -18.61 1.08 -1.19
N HIS A 69 -17.46 0.41 -1.33
CA HIS A 69 -16.64 0.38 -2.54
C HIS A 69 -16.30 -1.08 -2.89
N GLY A 70 -17.32 -1.89 -3.12
CA GLY A 70 -17.24 -3.32 -3.43
C GLY A 70 -17.98 -3.66 -4.72
N THR A 71 -18.31 -4.94 -4.91
CA THR A 71 -19.09 -5.39 -6.08
C THR A 71 -20.55 -4.95 -5.99
N GLU A 72 -21.16 -5.10 -4.82
CA GLU A 72 -22.58 -4.82 -4.58
C GLU A 72 -22.85 -3.32 -4.50
N THR A 73 -21.93 -2.57 -3.88
CA THR A 73 -22.05 -1.12 -3.68
C THR A 73 -20.80 -0.46 -4.24
N LYS A 74 -20.95 0.30 -5.34
CA LYS A 74 -19.84 0.97 -6.04
C LYS A 74 -19.96 2.48 -5.93
N ILE A 75 -19.83 3.04 -4.73
CA ILE A 75 -19.77 4.51 -4.62
C ILE A 75 -18.60 5.00 -5.48
N LYS A 76 -18.87 5.95 -6.38
CA LYS A 76 -17.92 6.49 -7.37
C LYS A 76 -17.43 5.48 -8.42
N GLU A 77 -18.24 4.46 -8.73
CA GLU A 77 -17.87 3.37 -9.66
C GLU A 77 -16.56 2.67 -9.28
N MET A 78 -16.23 2.67 -7.98
CA MET A 78 -14.99 2.14 -7.44
C MET A 78 -15.22 0.78 -6.79
N ASN A 79 -14.40 -0.20 -7.17
CA ASN A 79 -14.41 -1.52 -6.56
C ASN A 79 -13.05 -1.85 -5.93
N LEU A 80 -13.00 -1.93 -4.59
CA LEU A 80 -11.81 -2.24 -3.81
C LEU A 80 -11.76 -3.70 -3.33
N SER A 81 -12.67 -4.56 -3.82
CA SER A 81 -12.74 -5.98 -3.41
C SER A 81 -11.80 -6.90 -4.20
N THR A 82 -11.25 -6.44 -5.31
CA THR A 82 -10.34 -7.20 -6.18
C THR A 82 -9.15 -6.34 -6.59
N PHE A 83 -8.02 -6.99 -6.93
CA PHE A 83 -6.84 -6.29 -7.41
C PHE A 83 -7.14 -5.48 -8.68
N GLU A 84 -7.78 -6.12 -9.66
CA GLU A 84 -8.18 -5.50 -10.91
C GLU A 84 -9.09 -4.27 -10.68
N GLY A 85 -10.05 -4.36 -9.75
CA GLY A 85 -10.92 -3.24 -9.43
C GLY A 85 -10.16 -2.05 -8.84
N VAL A 86 -9.23 -2.32 -7.92
CA VAL A 86 -8.38 -1.28 -7.31
C VAL A 86 -7.53 -0.59 -8.37
N MET A 87 -6.95 -1.37 -9.30
CA MET A 87 -6.09 -0.85 -10.36
C MET A 87 -6.87 -0.14 -11.48
N LYS A 88 -8.12 -0.57 -11.75
CA LYS A 88 -9.04 0.12 -12.67
C LYS A 88 -9.39 1.53 -12.18
N GLY A 89 -9.50 1.70 -10.87
CA GLY A 89 -9.78 2.99 -10.24
C GLY A 89 -11.27 3.30 -10.10
N SER A 90 -11.65 4.55 -10.34
CA SER A 90 -13.00 5.10 -10.12
C SER A 90 -13.47 5.92 -11.31
N GLU A 91 -14.71 6.42 -11.28
CA GLU A 91 -15.20 7.38 -12.29
C GLU A 91 -14.32 8.65 -12.40
N SER A 92 -13.57 8.98 -11.35
CA SER A 92 -12.66 10.14 -11.31
C SER A 92 -11.22 9.80 -11.75
N GLY A 93 -11.00 8.61 -12.30
CA GLY A 93 -9.68 8.14 -12.74
C GLY A 93 -8.97 7.23 -11.73
N PRO A 94 -7.63 7.08 -11.87
CA PRO A 94 -6.85 6.14 -11.09
C PRO A 94 -6.91 6.41 -9.59
N VAL A 95 -7.07 5.33 -8.83
CA VAL A 95 -7.11 5.38 -7.35
C VAL A 95 -5.75 5.00 -6.76
N VAL A 96 -5.01 4.12 -7.46
CA VAL A 96 -3.65 3.72 -7.15
C VAL A 96 -2.77 4.01 -8.36
N ILE A 97 -1.59 4.59 -8.10
CA ILE A 97 -0.51 4.77 -9.06
C ILE A 97 0.68 3.99 -8.51
N ALA A 98 1.00 2.88 -9.16
CA ALA A 98 2.07 1.98 -8.73
C ALA A 98 3.41 2.74 -8.61
N GLY A 99 4.11 2.54 -7.50
CA GLY A 99 5.37 3.21 -7.17
C GLY A 99 5.23 4.65 -6.67
N LYS A 100 4.00 5.17 -6.52
CA LYS A 100 3.76 6.58 -6.15
C LYS A 100 2.62 6.74 -5.16
N SER A 101 2.87 6.46 -3.88
CA SER A 101 1.83 6.61 -2.84
C SER A 101 1.38 8.07 -2.72
N GLY A 102 2.30 9.03 -2.85
CA GLY A 102 2.02 10.46 -2.78
C GLY A 102 1.13 11.01 -3.91
N GLU A 103 1.04 10.32 -5.04
CA GLU A 103 0.11 10.67 -6.13
C GLU A 103 -1.18 9.84 -6.08
N SER A 104 -1.17 8.71 -5.35
CA SER A 104 -2.30 7.79 -5.26
C SER A 104 -3.42 8.32 -4.36
N ARG A 105 -4.63 8.43 -4.92
CA ARG A 105 -5.82 8.90 -4.18
C ARG A 105 -6.17 8.00 -3.00
N LEU A 106 -6.00 6.67 -3.14
CA LEU A 106 -6.24 5.72 -2.03
C LEU A 106 -5.45 6.11 -0.79
N TYR A 107 -4.14 6.35 -0.96
CA TYR A 107 -3.26 6.67 0.15
C TYR A 107 -3.62 8.01 0.78
N LYS A 108 -3.84 9.06 -0.04
CA LYS A 108 -4.23 10.39 0.46
C LYS A 108 -5.47 10.34 1.36
N MET A 109 -6.53 9.64 0.90
CA MET A 109 -7.79 9.56 1.64
C MET A 109 -7.64 8.86 3.00
N VAL A 110 -6.79 7.84 3.09
CA VAL A 110 -6.56 7.12 4.36
C VAL A 110 -5.55 7.83 5.27
N SER A 111 -4.51 8.46 4.71
CA SER A 111 -3.49 9.20 5.49
C SER A 111 -4.06 10.49 6.09
N GLU A 112 -4.93 11.17 5.36
CA GLU A 112 -5.64 12.37 5.83
C GLU A 112 -6.86 12.02 6.69
N ARG A 113 -7.07 10.74 6.98
CA ARG A 113 -8.14 10.25 7.85
C ARG A 113 -9.55 10.65 7.36
N LEU A 114 -9.71 10.80 6.05
CA LEU A 114 -10.99 11.08 5.39
C LEU A 114 -11.80 9.79 5.13
N MET A 115 -11.09 8.66 4.97
CA MET A 115 -11.66 7.33 4.87
C MET A 115 -11.10 6.42 5.97
N PRO A 116 -11.94 5.56 6.58
CA PRO A 116 -13.38 5.43 6.40
C PRO A 116 -14.18 6.64 6.94
N PRO A 117 -15.45 6.84 6.52
CA PRO A 117 -16.25 7.98 6.95
C PRO A 117 -16.45 8.00 8.48
N ALA A 118 -16.90 9.14 9.00
CA ALA A 118 -17.20 9.29 10.42
C ALA A 118 -18.15 8.18 10.92
N GLY A 119 -17.92 7.69 12.15
CA GLY A 119 -18.69 6.58 12.73
C GLY A 119 -18.21 5.18 12.34
N LYS A 120 -17.24 5.04 11.44
CA LYS A 120 -16.55 3.77 11.13
C LYS A 120 -15.19 3.71 11.81
N ILE A 121 -14.72 2.48 12.05
CA ILE A 121 -13.39 2.22 12.63
C ILE A 121 -12.33 2.79 11.69
N ARG A 122 -11.42 3.60 12.23
CA ARG A 122 -10.29 4.16 11.48
C ARG A 122 -9.19 3.12 11.35
N LEU A 123 -8.46 3.18 10.23
CA LEU A 123 -7.27 2.37 10.07
C LEU A 123 -6.24 2.73 11.15
N SER A 124 -5.52 1.71 11.62
CA SER A 124 -4.31 1.92 12.42
C SER A 124 -3.19 2.52 11.55
N GLU A 125 -2.20 3.14 12.18
CA GLU A 125 -1.01 3.64 11.48
C GLU A 125 -0.27 2.51 10.74
N GLU A 126 -0.26 1.31 11.31
CA GLU A 126 0.32 0.12 10.68
C GLU A 126 -0.43 -0.24 9.39
N GLN A 127 -1.76 -0.25 9.41
CA GLN A 127 -2.57 -0.54 8.22
C GLN A 127 -2.36 0.50 7.11
N VAL A 128 -2.29 1.79 7.48
CA VAL A 128 -1.96 2.87 6.54
C VAL A 128 -0.54 2.69 5.98
N GLY A 129 0.41 2.29 6.83
CA GLY A 129 1.78 1.94 6.46
C GLY A 129 1.87 0.77 5.47
N THR A 130 1.08 -0.28 5.68
CA THR A 130 1.00 -1.43 4.77
C THR A 130 0.49 -1.01 3.39
N ILE A 131 -0.57 -0.20 3.34
CA ILE A 131 -1.08 0.32 2.06
C ILE A 131 -0.02 1.18 1.36
N ARG A 132 0.67 2.05 2.11
CA ARG A 132 1.76 2.88 1.55
C ARG A 132 2.87 2.00 0.96
N ALA A 133 3.39 1.07 1.76
CA ALA A 133 4.50 0.21 1.38
C ALA A 133 4.17 -0.65 0.16
N TRP A 134 2.93 -1.17 0.08
CA TRP A 134 2.46 -1.89 -1.08
C TRP A 134 2.43 -1.03 -2.35
N ILE A 135 1.90 0.20 -2.28
CA ILE A 135 1.88 1.10 -3.44
C ILE A 135 3.32 1.43 -3.89
N GLU A 136 4.19 1.82 -2.95
CA GLU A 136 5.60 2.14 -3.22
C GLU A 136 6.37 0.95 -3.82
N ALA A 137 6.03 -0.27 -3.44
CA ALA A 137 6.61 -1.49 -3.99
C ALA A 137 6.13 -1.83 -5.42
N GLY A 138 5.34 -0.95 -6.05
CA GLY A 138 4.78 -1.16 -7.39
C GLY A 138 3.43 -1.89 -7.39
N ALA A 139 2.71 -1.89 -6.25
CA ALA A 139 1.43 -2.56 -6.08
C ALA A 139 1.45 -4.06 -6.49
N PRO A 140 2.39 -4.88 -5.98
CA PRO A 140 2.52 -6.26 -6.41
C PRO A 140 1.31 -7.11 -5.98
N SER A 141 0.99 -8.10 -6.82
CA SER A 141 -0.10 -9.05 -6.63
C SER A 141 0.37 -10.46 -7.01
N VAL A 142 -0.11 -11.46 -6.28
CA VAL A 142 0.18 -12.86 -6.63
C VAL A 142 -0.47 -13.27 -7.95
N SER A 143 -1.61 -12.67 -8.31
CA SER A 143 -2.30 -12.95 -9.57
C SER A 143 -1.46 -12.52 -10.77
N GLN A 144 -0.83 -11.35 -10.71
CA GLN A 144 0.07 -10.89 -11.77
C GLN A 144 1.36 -11.70 -11.82
N SER A 145 1.88 -12.11 -10.67
CA SER A 145 3.13 -12.92 -10.60
C SER A 145 2.94 -14.31 -11.21
N ALA A 146 1.73 -14.89 -11.07
CA ALA A 146 1.38 -16.17 -11.66
C ALA A 146 1.23 -16.09 -13.20
N ASP A 147 0.74 -14.95 -13.72
CA ASP A 147 0.55 -14.77 -15.17
C ASP A 147 1.90 -14.64 -15.90
N VAL A 148 2.86 -13.90 -15.34
CA VAL A 148 4.22 -13.82 -15.93
C VAL A 148 5.00 -15.13 -15.82
N MET A 149 4.74 -15.95 -14.79
CA MET A 149 5.31 -17.30 -14.70
C MET A 149 4.59 -18.33 -15.59
N SER A 150 3.44 -17.98 -16.15
CA SER A 150 2.69 -18.76 -17.14
C SER A 150 2.85 -18.18 -18.56
N THR A 151 4.01 -17.59 -18.85
CA THR A 151 4.45 -17.28 -20.22
C THR A 151 5.51 -18.26 -20.71
N ALA A 152 5.45 -19.52 -20.25
CA ALA A 152 6.07 -20.60 -21.00
C ALA A 152 5.42 -20.56 -22.40
N GLU A 153 6.22 -20.22 -23.41
CA GLU A 153 5.79 -20.13 -24.80
C GLU A 153 5.08 -21.44 -25.17
N LEU A 154 3.76 -21.43 -25.20
CA LEU A 154 2.97 -22.63 -25.46
C LEU A 154 3.33 -23.12 -26.85
N THR A 155 3.96 -24.28 -26.90
CA THR A 155 4.37 -24.86 -28.17
C THR A 155 3.28 -25.78 -28.70
N GLN A 156 3.38 -26.12 -29.97
CA GLN A 156 2.55 -27.13 -30.59
C GLN A 156 2.54 -28.45 -29.81
N HIS A 157 3.66 -28.82 -29.15
CA HIS A 157 3.78 -30.07 -28.41
C HIS A 157 3.02 -30.07 -27.09
N ASP A 158 2.66 -28.91 -26.56
CA ASP A 158 1.87 -28.78 -25.32
C ASP A 158 0.36 -28.95 -25.61
N ILE A 159 -0.07 -28.50 -26.80
CA ILE A 159 -1.49 -28.43 -27.17
C ILE A 159 -1.93 -29.69 -27.94
N ILE A 160 -1.11 -30.20 -28.86
CA ILE A 160 -1.45 -31.36 -29.70
C ILE A 160 -1.93 -32.56 -28.86
N PRO A 161 -1.25 -32.98 -27.77
CA PRO A 161 -1.69 -34.14 -26.99
C PRO A 161 -3.09 -33.99 -26.40
N ILE A 162 -3.48 -32.77 -26.00
CA ILE A 162 -4.80 -32.49 -25.44
C ILE A 162 -5.87 -32.65 -26.53
N ILE A 163 -5.62 -32.07 -27.70
CA ILE A 163 -6.51 -32.14 -28.85
C ILE A 163 -6.66 -33.59 -29.35
N LEU A 164 -5.55 -34.32 -29.47
CA LEU A 164 -5.54 -35.72 -29.92
C LEU A 164 -6.19 -36.68 -28.92
N LEU A 165 -6.24 -36.37 -27.63
CA LEU A 165 -6.86 -37.24 -26.62
C LEU A 165 -8.38 -37.01 -26.50
N ARG A 166 -8.84 -35.77 -26.70
CA ARG A 166 -10.21 -35.37 -26.35
C ARG A 166 -11.08 -35.02 -27.55
N CYS A 167 -10.50 -34.48 -28.61
CA CYS A 167 -11.28 -33.84 -29.68
C CYS A 167 -11.31 -34.67 -30.96
N THR A 168 -10.25 -35.40 -31.28
CA THR A 168 -10.14 -36.23 -32.50
C THR A 168 -11.06 -37.44 -32.54
N VAL A 169 -11.70 -37.79 -31.42
CA VAL A 169 -12.75 -38.82 -31.39
C VAL A 169 -13.95 -38.41 -32.25
N CYS A 170 -14.29 -37.10 -32.25
CA CYS A 170 -15.41 -36.53 -32.99
C CYS A 170 -15.00 -35.65 -34.17
N HIS A 171 -13.78 -35.11 -34.15
CA HIS A 171 -13.21 -34.25 -35.20
C HIS A 171 -11.88 -34.83 -35.70
N GLY A 172 -11.90 -36.07 -36.17
CA GLY A 172 -10.73 -36.78 -36.70
C GLY A 172 -11.00 -37.45 -38.04
N LEU A 173 -9.98 -38.13 -38.59
CA LEU A 173 -10.06 -38.80 -39.89
C LEU A 173 -11.26 -39.75 -40.06
N ARG A 174 -11.74 -40.36 -38.97
CA ARG A 174 -12.87 -41.32 -39.00
C ARG A 174 -14.23 -40.69 -38.74
N ARG A 175 -14.27 -39.47 -38.19
CA ARG A 175 -15.51 -38.78 -37.83
C ARG A 175 -15.26 -37.27 -37.80
N GLN A 176 -16.01 -36.52 -38.60
CA GLN A 176 -15.85 -35.07 -38.77
C GLN A 176 -17.15 -34.35 -38.41
N GLU A 177 -17.54 -34.42 -37.13
CA GLU A 177 -18.69 -33.68 -36.64
C GLU A 177 -18.48 -32.17 -36.92
N GLY A 178 -19.49 -31.51 -37.48
CA GLY A 178 -19.37 -30.10 -37.90
C GLY A 178 -18.39 -29.85 -39.06
N GLY A 179 -17.93 -30.89 -39.78
CA GLY A 179 -17.04 -30.76 -40.94
C GLY A 179 -15.57 -30.45 -40.60
N LEU A 180 -15.13 -30.74 -39.37
CA LEU A 180 -13.78 -30.45 -38.88
C LEU A 180 -12.93 -31.72 -38.72
N ASP A 181 -11.65 -31.65 -39.11
CA ASP A 181 -10.62 -32.67 -38.82
C ASP A 181 -9.39 -32.02 -38.16
N LEU A 182 -9.14 -32.38 -36.90
CA LEU A 182 -8.08 -31.84 -36.06
C LEU A 182 -6.74 -32.59 -36.22
N HIS A 183 -6.59 -33.46 -37.24
CA HIS A 183 -5.30 -34.05 -37.61
C HIS A 183 -4.58 -33.26 -38.71
N THR A 184 -5.31 -32.46 -39.49
CA THR A 184 -4.80 -31.85 -40.72
C THR A 184 -4.87 -30.33 -40.65
N ARG A 185 -3.85 -29.78 -39.96
CA ARG A 185 -3.57 -28.37 -39.65
C ARG A 185 -4.37 -27.77 -38.50
#